data_AF-A0A2U8E2P8-F1
#
_entry.id   AF-A0A2U8E2P8-F1
#
_cell.length_a   1.000
_cell.length_b   1.000
_cell.length_c   1.000
_cell.angle_alpha   90.00
_cell.angle_beta   90.00
_cell.angle_gamma   90.00
#
_symmetry.space_group_name_H-M   'P 1'
#
loop_
_entity.id
_entity.type
_entity.pdbx_description
1 polymer ?
#
loop_
_entity_poly.entity_id
_entity_poly.type
_entity_poly.pdbx_seq_one_letter_code
_entity_poly.pdbx_strand_id
1 'polypeptide(L)'
;MANENLADLWKDAGASFEAMTKMKKPVESVKKCWLRSNKDLTVTLKEFDNAFADFERMGPKSTPKQLKDKLDMMKRRLESLKKMASGYTIPLMELLYEADTQQSTLYKKGVKFLEKELNAITKRAMQRYDTSVNSAESRATQINGLEAQLKNFEKIFSANIAKARARAAKTKVQVAVAVKTAKPEDAKKAILLFNSIIADCGRSLVMDVKTALAGCQKYQNDMDVDQLKKLHAETLPWNNKSNELDVKMVDTEVRMGKKHFEPILKIVLEKLKSFKTYADKAERALPYIVHPLR
;
A
#
# COMPACT_ATOMS: atom_id res chain seq x y z
N MET A 1 -13.98 -4.26 23.27
CA MET A 1 -15.45 -4.43 23.29
C MET A 1 -15.76 -5.63 22.42
N ALA A 2 -16.50 -6.63 22.91
CA ALA A 2 -16.89 -7.77 22.10
C ALA A 2 -17.60 -7.27 20.83
N ASN A 3 -17.24 -7.82 19.66
CA ASN A 3 -17.88 -7.53 18.38
C ASN A 3 -19.27 -8.19 18.37
N GLU A 4 -20.17 -7.71 19.23
CA GLU A 4 -21.54 -8.21 19.31
C GLU A 4 -22.26 -7.90 18.00
N ASN A 5 -22.83 -8.91 17.37
CA ASN A 5 -23.60 -8.79 16.14
C ASN A 5 -24.83 -7.92 16.42
N LEU A 6 -25.10 -6.91 15.59
CA LEU A 6 -26.27 -6.05 15.79
C LEU A 6 -27.57 -6.85 15.63
N ALA A 7 -27.56 -7.87 14.77
CA ALA A 7 -28.69 -8.79 14.62
C ALA A 7 -28.99 -9.58 15.92
N ASP A 8 -27.95 -10.00 16.65
CA ASP A 8 -28.10 -10.76 17.89
C ASP A 8 -28.63 -9.85 19.01
N LEU A 9 -28.14 -8.59 19.09
CA LEU A 9 -28.67 -7.58 20.01
C LEU A 9 -30.18 -7.34 19.81
N TRP A 10 -30.63 -7.29 18.56
CA TRP A 10 -32.05 -7.12 18.25
C TRP A 10 -32.89 -8.34 18.64
N LYS A 11 -32.34 -9.54 18.47
CA LYS A 11 -32.97 -10.79 18.89
C LYS A 11 -33.13 -10.84 20.42
N ASP A 12 -32.09 -10.45 21.16
CA ASP A 12 -32.08 -10.43 22.62
C ASP A 12 -33.03 -9.36 23.19
N ALA A 13 -33.12 -8.20 22.53
CA ALA A 13 -34.12 -7.18 22.84
C ALA A 13 -35.55 -7.72 22.65
N GLY A 14 -35.79 -8.51 21.60
CA GLY A 14 -37.05 -9.22 21.39
C GLY A 14 -37.38 -10.18 22.54
N ALA A 15 -36.44 -11.03 22.94
CA ALA A 15 -36.65 -11.97 24.05
C ALA A 15 -36.91 -11.24 25.39
N SER A 16 -36.18 -10.14 25.63
CA SER A 16 -36.36 -9.29 26.83
C SER A 16 -37.74 -8.62 26.86
N PHE A 17 -38.22 -8.15 25.70
CA PHE A 17 -39.58 -7.64 25.57
C PHE A 17 -40.62 -8.70 25.91
N GLU A 18 -40.50 -9.91 25.37
CA GLU A 18 -41.45 -11.00 25.61
C GLU A 18 -41.46 -11.43 27.08
N ALA A 19 -40.28 -11.47 27.71
CA ALA A 19 -40.15 -11.76 29.13
C ALA A 19 -40.82 -10.70 30.01
N MET A 20 -40.69 -9.41 29.65
CA MET A 20 -41.24 -8.25 30.38
C MET A 20 -42.75 -8.13 30.22
N THR A 21 -43.27 -8.37 29.02
CA THR A 21 -44.68 -8.11 28.67
C THR A 21 -45.55 -9.35 28.71
N LYS A 22 -44.95 -10.56 28.73
CA LYS A 22 -45.63 -11.85 28.53
C LYS A 22 -46.39 -11.95 27.19
N MET A 23 -46.09 -11.05 26.26
CA MET A 23 -46.67 -11.00 24.92
C MET A 23 -45.56 -11.14 23.90
N LYS A 24 -45.88 -11.69 22.72
CA LYS A 24 -44.93 -11.77 21.61
C LYS A 24 -44.47 -10.38 21.20
N LYS A 25 -43.21 -10.25 20.77
CA LYS A 25 -42.74 -8.97 20.24
C LYS A 25 -43.66 -8.54 19.09
N PRO A 26 -43.93 -7.23 18.95
CA PRO A 26 -44.76 -6.73 17.86
C PRO A 26 -44.20 -7.24 16.54
N VAL A 27 -45.06 -7.83 15.70
CA VAL A 27 -44.64 -8.40 14.42
C VAL A 27 -43.91 -7.28 13.66
N GLU A 28 -42.63 -7.51 13.34
CA GLU A 28 -41.92 -6.67 12.38
C GLU A 28 -42.81 -6.68 11.16
N SER A 29 -43.48 -5.58 10.81
CA SER A 29 -44.57 -5.61 9.85
C SER A 29 -44.01 -5.97 8.47
N VAL A 30 -43.93 -7.27 8.20
CA VAL A 30 -43.39 -7.93 6.99
C VAL A 30 -44.10 -7.43 5.73
N LYS A 31 -45.20 -6.67 5.85
CA LYS A 31 -46.01 -6.24 4.72
C LYS A 31 -46.06 -4.76 4.41
N LYS A 32 -45.54 -3.83 5.23
CA LYS A 32 -45.76 -2.38 4.94
C LYS A 32 -44.65 -1.40 5.30
N CYS A 33 -43.44 -1.85 5.62
CA CYS A 33 -42.27 -0.96 5.62
C CYS A 33 -41.72 -0.88 4.18
N TRP A 34 -42.29 0.00 3.36
CA TRP A 34 -41.99 0.19 1.94
C TRP A 34 -40.48 0.35 1.67
N LEU A 35 -39.94 -0.53 0.82
CA LEU A 35 -38.86 -0.30 -0.17
C LEU A 35 -38.49 -1.65 -0.84
N ARG A 36 -39.28 -2.14 -1.82
CA ARG A 36 -38.99 -3.19 -2.83
C ARG A 36 -38.33 -4.53 -2.42
N SER A 37 -37.93 -4.75 -1.17
CA SER A 37 -37.37 -6.01 -0.66
C SER A 37 -38.15 -6.44 0.56
N ASN A 38 -38.77 -7.62 0.53
CA ASN A 38 -39.46 -8.27 1.66
C ASN A 38 -38.45 -8.73 2.73
N LYS A 39 -37.60 -7.82 3.23
CA LYS A 39 -36.57 -8.13 4.22
C LYS A 39 -36.96 -7.55 5.57
N ASP A 40 -36.84 -8.37 6.59
CA ASP A 40 -37.05 -7.99 7.97
C ASP A 40 -35.84 -7.18 8.52
N LEU A 41 -36.01 -6.57 9.70
CA LEU A 41 -34.97 -5.74 10.30
C LEU A 41 -33.74 -6.57 10.68
N THR A 42 -33.96 -7.82 11.12
CA THR A 42 -32.90 -8.77 11.50
C THR A 42 -31.98 -9.11 10.32
N VAL A 43 -32.54 -9.33 9.14
CA VAL A 43 -31.79 -9.57 7.90
C VAL A 43 -30.98 -8.34 7.53
N THR A 44 -31.55 -7.14 7.64
CA THR A 44 -30.85 -5.89 7.32
C THR A 44 -29.69 -5.62 8.27
N LEU A 45 -29.87 -5.91 9.56
CA LEU A 45 -28.80 -5.88 10.57
C LEU A 45 -27.67 -6.85 10.22
N LYS A 46 -28.01 -8.10 9.89
CA LYS A 46 -27.05 -9.13 9.49
C LYS A 46 -26.29 -8.75 8.21
N GLU A 47 -26.95 -8.13 7.24
CA GLU A 47 -26.30 -7.60 6.04
C GLU A 47 -25.32 -6.47 6.35
N PHE A 48 -25.65 -5.59 7.30
CA PHE A 48 -24.72 -4.56 7.77
C PHE A 48 -23.53 -5.18 8.50
N ASP A 49 -23.76 -6.12 9.41
CA ASP A 49 -22.70 -6.81 10.15
C ASP A 49 -21.75 -7.58 9.22
N ASN A 50 -22.29 -8.26 8.21
CA ASN A 50 -21.49 -8.91 7.18
C ASN A 50 -20.65 -7.90 6.38
N ALA A 51 -21.23 -6.76 5.98
CA ALA A 51 -20.50 -5.72 5.25
C ALA A 51 -19.37 -5.11 6.10
N PHE A 52 -19.62 -4.92 7.40
CA PHE A 52 -18.60 -4.47 8.35
C PHE A 52 -17.49 -5.50 8.53
N ALA A 53 -17.83 -6.77 8.77
CA ALA A 53 -16.85 -7.84 8.91
C ALA A 53 -16.01 -8.04 7.63
N ASP A 54 -16.63 -7.92 6.46
CA ASP A 54 -15.94 -7.92 5.17
C ASP A 54 -14.92 -6.79 5.07
N PHE A 55 -15.29 -5.58 5.51
CA PHE A 55 -14.39 -4.43 5.56
C PHE A 55 -13.22 -4.66 6.54
N GLU A 56 -13.48 -5.21 7.74
CA GLU A 56 -12.44 -5.50 8.72
C GLU A 56 -11.44 -6.56 8.23
N ARG A 57 -11.91 -7.56 7.47
CA ARG A 57 -11.05 -8.57 6.83
C ARG A 57 -10.22 -8.04 5.68
N MET A 58 -10.53 -6.84 5.16
CA MET A 58 -9.71 -6.23 4.11
C MET A 58 -8.32 -5.93 4.66
N GLY A 59 -7.33 -6.66 4.14
CA GLY A 59 -5.94 -6.48 4.50
C GLY A 59 -5.31 -5.20 3.91
N PRO A 60 -4.04 -4.94 4.23
CA PRO A 60 -3.30 -3.77 3.74
C PRO A 60 -3.11 -3.74 2.22
N LYS A 61 -3.34 -4.86 1.52
CA LYS A 61 -3.24 -4.99 0.06
C LYS A 61 -4.50 -4.53 -0.70
N SER A 62 -5.48 -3.96 -0.01
CA SER A 62 -6.76 -3.56 -0.62
C SER A 62 -6.64 -2.23 -1.35
N THR A 63 -7.12 -2.17 -2.60
CA THR A 63 -7.06 -0.95 -3.40
C THR A 63 -8.03 0.13 -2.88
N PRO A 64 -7.77 1.42 -3.15
CA PRO A 64 -8.70 2.51 -2.78
C PRO A 64 -10.12 2.30 -3.32
N LYS A 65 -10.24 1.72 -4.52
CA LYS A 65 -11.53 1.39 -5.13
C LYS A 65 -12.29 0.34 -4.31
N GLN A 66 -11.62 -0.76 -3.93
CA GLN A 66 -12.25 -1.82 -3.14
C GLN A 66 -12.70 -1.30 -1.76
N LEU A 67 -11.89 -0.46 -1.10
CA LEU A 67 -12.26 0.17 0.17
C LEU A 67 -13.52 1.05 0.00
N LYS A 68 -13.57 1.86 -1.05
CA LYS A 68 -14.73 2.70 -1.38
C LYS A 68 -15.99 1.88 -1.65
N ASP A 69 -15.90 0.84 -2.47
CA ASP A 69 -17.04 -0.02 -2.81
C ASP A 69 -17.66 -0.67 -1.56
N LYS A 70 -16.82 -1.10 -0.61
CA LYS A 70 -17.28 -1.66 0.67
C LYS A 70 -17.90 -0.60 1.59
N LEU A 71 -17.31 0.60 1.68
CA LEU A 71 -17.91 1.71 2.43
C LEU A 71 -19.28 2.11 1.85
N ASP A 72 -19.42 2.18 0.53
CA ASP A 72 -20.69 2.49 -0.12
C ASP A 72 -21.76 1.42 0.17
N MET A 73 -21.34 0.15 0.21
CA MET A 73 -22.23 -0.95 0.62
C MET A 73 -22.69 -0.78 2.08
N MET A 74 -21.76 -0.54 3.00
CA MET A 74 -22.10 -0.29 4.41
C MET A 74 -23.01 0.93 4.56
N LYS A 75 -22.75 2.02 3.84
CA LYS A 75 -23.56 3.24 3.86
C LYS A 75 -25.00 2.96 3.42
N ARG A 76 -25.20 2.24 2.32
CA ARG A 76 -26.54 1.86 1.83
C ARG A 76 -27.29 1.00 2.84
N ARG A 77 -26.60 0.06 3.52
CA ARG A 77 -27.21 -0.76 4.57
C ARG A 77 -27.55 0.05 5.81
N LEU A 78 -26.68 0.97 6.23
CA LEU A 78 -26.94 1.90 7.33
C LEU A 78 -28.13 2.82 7.05
N GLU A 79 -28.26 3.35 5.84
CA GLU A 79 -29.42 4.15 5.43
C GLU A 79 -30.71 3.33 5.44
N SER A 80 -30.65 2.08 4.99
CA SER A 80 -31.79 1.15 5.03
C SER A 80 -32.20 0.86 6.49
N LEU A 81 -31.23 0.63 7.36
CA LEU A 81 -31.44 0.42 8.79
C LEU A 81 -32.05 1.66 9.47
N LYS A 82 -31.56 2.87 9.19
CA LYS A 82 -32.15 4.12 9.71
C LYS A 82 -33.62 4.28 9.29
N LYS A 83 -33.93 3.98 8.03
CA LYS A 83 -35.32 4.01 7.51
C LYS A 83 -36.20 2.97 8.20
N MET A 84 -35.71 1.74 8.35
CA MET A 84 -36.43 0.68 9.05
C MET A 84 -36.65 1.03 10.52
N ALA A 85 -35.65 1.60 11.19
CA ALA A 85 -35.75 2.03 12.58
C ALA A 85 -36.85 3.07 12.77
N SER A 86 -36.90 4.10 11.91
CA SER A 86 -37.99 5.09 11.93
C SER A 86 -39.36 4.51 11.59
N GLY A 87 -39.41 3.52 10.69
CA GLY A 87 -40.65 2.83 10.33
C GLY A 87 -41.15 1.87 11.41
N TYR A 88 -40.29 1.45 12.33
CA TYR A 88 -40.64 0.56 13.43
C TYR A 88 -41.19 1.34 14.64
N THR A 89 -40.67 2.53 14.91
CA THR A 89 -41.09 3.36 16.04
C THR A 89 -42.46 4.00 15.87
N ILE A 90 -42.90 4.31 14.63
CA ILE A 90 -44.21 4.93 14.35
C ILE A 90 -45.39 3.97 14.66
N PRO A 91 -45.45 2.74 14.12
CA PRO A 91 -46.54 1.80 14.42
C PRO A 91 -46.54 1.33 15.88
N LEU A 92 -45.36 1.27 16.49
CA LEU A 92 -45.21 0.98 17.92
C LEU A 92 -45.93 2.03 18.77
N MET A 93 -45.88 3.31 18.38
CA MET A 93 -46.58 4.39 19.09
C MET A 93 -48.09 4.38 18.86
N GLU A 94 -48.55 4.02 17.66
CA GLU A 94 -49.99 3.89 17.35
C GLU A 94 -50.65 2.78 18.18
N LEU A 95 -49.96 1.65 18.38
CA LEU A 95 -50.42 0.57 19.27
C LEU A 95 -50.53 0.98 20.76
N LEU A 96 -49.90 2.09 21.18
CA LEU A 96 -50.02 2.62 22.55
C LEU A 96 -51.36 3.33 22.78
N TYR A 97 -52.02 3.80 21.71
CA TYR A 97 -53.27 4.55 21.80
C TYR A 97 -54.51 3.65 21.99
N GLU A 98 -54.44 2.37 21.65
CA GLU A 98 -55.60 1.45 21.64
C GLU A 98 -55.76 0.57 22.89
N ALA A 99 -54.83 0.58 23.85
CA ALA A 99 -54.84 -0.35 24.98
C ALA A 99 -55.30 0.31 26.30
N ASP A 100 -56.46 -0.10 26.83
CA ASP A 100 -57.13 0.49 28.00
C ASP A 100 -57.27 -0.46 29.23
N THR A 101 -56.19 -1.14 29.65
CA THR A 101 -56.13 -1.94 30.90
C THR A 101 -54.71 -2.03 31.48
N GLN A 102 -54.47 -2.56 32.69
CA GLN A 102 -53.12 -2.70 33.28
C GLN A 102 -52.10 -3.46 32.39
N GLN A 103 -52.54 -4.40 31.53
CA GLN A 103 -51.69 -5.04 30.52
C GLN A 103 -51.15 -4.04 29.48
N SER A 104 -51.87 -2.93 29.25
CA SER A 104 -51.41 -1.78 28.48
C SER A 104 -50.12 -1.21 29.07
N THR A 105 -50.04 -0.95 30.38
CA THR A 105 -48.89 -0.28 30.99
C THR A 105 -47.57 -1.05 30.83
N LEU A 106 -47.59 -2.39 30.99
CA LEU A 106 -46.41 -3.23 30.78
C LEU A 106 -46.01 -3.27 29.29
N TYR A 107 -46.99 -3.38 28.40
CA TYR A 107 -46.75 -3.30 26.96
C TYR A 107 -46.15 -1.97 26.54
N LYS A 108 -46.69 -0.85 27.04
CA LYS A 108 -46.16 0.51 26.80
C LYS A 108 -44.70 0.64 27.24
N LYS A 109 -44.34 0.05 28.39
CA LYS A 109 -42.94 -0.01 28.87
C LYS A 109 -42.07 -0.87 27.95
N GLY A 110 -42.54 -2.03 27.52
CA GLY A 110 -41.83 -2.90 26.58
C GLY A 110 -41.58 -2.22 25.23
N VAL A 111 -42.58 -1.50 24.71
CA VAL A 111 -42.46 -0.78 23.43
C VAL A 111 -41.40 0.31 23.51
N LYS A 112 -41.40 1.13 24.58
CA LYS A 112 -40.35 2.13 24.83
C LYS A 112 -38.97 1.50 24.99
N PHE A 113 -38.90 0.31 25.59
CA PHE A 113 -37.67 -0.46 25.68
C PHE A 113 -37.15 -0.85 24.28
N LEU A 114 -38.00 -1.42 23.41
CA LEU A 114 -37.61 -1.78 22.04
C LEU A 114 -37.15 -0.56 21.23
N GLU A 115 -37.83 0.58 21.35
CA GLU A 115 -37.41 1.83 20.71
C GLU A 115 -36.01 2.27 21.18
N LYS A 116 -35.76 2.22 22.50
CA LYS A 116 -34.45 2.55 23.07
C LYS A 116 -33.35 1.61 22.54
N GLU A 117 -33.60 0.31 22.51
CA GLU A 117 -32.65 -0.68 21.98
C GLU A 117 -32.38 -0.48 20.49
N LEU A 118 -33.43 -0.20 19.70
CA LEU A 118 -33.29 0.06 18.27
C LEU A 118 -32.48 1.33 17.97
N ASN A 119 -32.69 2.38 18.77
CA ASN A 119 -31.89 3.61 18.71
C ASN A 119 -30.43 3.34 19.10
N ALA A 120 -30.19 2.53 20.13
CA ALA A 120 -28.85 2.13 20.53
C ALA A 120 -28.13 1.31 19.44
N ILE A 121 -28.82 0.35 18.82
CA ILE A 121 -28.33 -0.44 17.69
C ILE A 121 -27.98 0.45 16.50
N THR A 122 -28.85 1.38 16.13
CA THR A 122 -28.62 2.34 15.04
C THR A 122 -27.40 3.21 15.31
N LYS A 123 -27.24 3.68 16.55
CA LYS A 123 -26.06 4.44 16.98
C LYS A 123 -24.77 3.62 16.88
N ARG A 124 -24.80 2.35 17.30
CA ARG A 124 -23.65 1.42 17.17
C ARG A 124 -23.31 1.17 15.70
N ALA A 125 -24.31 0.98 14.83
CA ALA A 125 -24.10 0.83 13.39
C ALA A 125 -23.42 2.07 12.77
N MET A 126 -23.87 3.27 13.16
CA MET A 126 -23.26 4.52 12.73
C MET A 126 -21.80 4.65 13.20
N GLN A 127 -21.52 4.35 14.47
CA GLN A 127 -20.14 4.35 14.99
C GLN A 127 -19.22 3.37 14.26
N ARG A 128 -19.71 2.18 13.91
CA ARG A 128 -18.97 1.19 13.11
C ARG A 128 -18.66 1.72 11.71
N TYR A 129 -19.64 2.37 11.08
CA TYR A 129 -19.45 3.01 9.79
C TYR A 129 -18.42 4.14 9.85
N ASP A 130 -18.55 5.07 10.81
CA ASP A 130 -17.64 6.20 10.98
C ASP A 130 -16.19 5.73 11.25
N THR A 131 -16.03 4.70 12.07
CA THR A 131 -14.71 4.07 12.33
C THR A 131 -14.13 3.47 11.06
N SER A 132 -14.96 2.84 10.22
CA SER A 132 -14.53 2.27 8.94
C SER A 132 -14.10 3.34 7.94
N VAL A 133 -14.83 4.48 7.89
CA VAL A 133 -14.47 5.64 7.06
C VAL A 133 -13.09 6.17 7.47
N ASN A 134 -12.87 6.43 8.77
CA ASN A 134 -11.59 6.92 9.27
C ASN A 134 -10.44 5.94 8.98
N SER A 135 -10.69 4.63 9.12
CA SER A 135 -9.70 3.60 8.77
C SER A 135 -9.37 3.62 7.28
N ALA A 136 -10.37 3.77 6.41
CA ALA A 136 -10.16 3.84 4.96
C ALA A 136 -9.36 5.08 4.54
N GLU A 137 -9.63 6.24 5.12
CA GLU A 137 -8.89 7.49 4.84
C GLU A 137 -7.42 7.39 5.26
N SER A 138 -7.16 6.81 6.43
CA SER A 138 -5.79 6.54 6.89
C SER A 138 -5.06 5.59 5.92
N ARG A 139 -5.71 4.49 5.52
CA ARG A 139 -5.16 3.54 4.54
C ARG A 139 -4.92 4.20 3.17
N ALA A 140 -5.85 5.02 2.67
CA ALA A 140 -5.71 5.74 1.41
C ALA A 140 -4.52 6.73 1.44
N THR A 141 -4.33 7.43 2.55
CA THR A 141 -3.17 8.33 2.74
C THR A 141 -1.85 7.57 2.71
N GLN A 142 -1.79 6.39 3.35
CA GLN A 142 -0.61 5.53 3.30
C GLN A 142 -0.33 5.02 1.88
N ILE A 143 -1.36 4.57 1.15
CA ILE A 143 -1.24 4.12 -0.25
C ILE A 143 -0.70 5.26 -1.14
N ASN A 144 -1.30 6.45 -1.05
CA ASN A 144 -0.86 7.61 -1.83
C ASN A 144 0.60 8.00 -1.50
N GLY A 145 0.99 7.91 -0.23
CA GLY A 145 2.36 8.15 0.20
C GLY A 145 3.35 7.14 -0.40
N LEU A 146 2.98 5.86 -0.43
CA LEU A 146 3.79 4.80 -1.04
C LEU A 146 3.89 4.97 -2.56
N GLU A 147 2.80 5.31 -3.25
CA GLU A 147 2.81 5.59 -4.69
C GLU A 147 3.71 6.78 -5.04
N ALA A 148 3.68 7.85 -4.22
CA ALA A 148 4.54 9.00 -4.41
C ALA A 148 6.02 8.65 -4.21
N GLN A 149 6.33 7.85 -3.18
CA GLN A 149 7.68 7.33 -2.95
C GLN A 149 8.15 6.44 -4.11
N LEU A 150 7.27 5.60 -4.65
CA LEU A 150 7.56 4.74 -5.79
C LEU A 150 7.89 5.55 -7.05
N LYS A 151 7.06 6.54 -7.39
CA LYS A 151 7.32 7.44 -8.53
C LYS A 151 8.64 8.19 -8.39
N ASN A 152 8.96 8.65 -7.18
CA ASN A 152 10.24 9.30 -6.91
C ASN A 152 11.42 8.33 -7.06
N PHE A 153 11.27 7.10 -6.56
CA PHE A 153 12.27 6.05 -6.74
C PHE A 153 12.53 5.75 -8.22
N GLU A 154 11.47 5.50 -9.00
CA GLU A 154 11.55 5.27 -10.45
C GLU A 154 12.33 6.38 -11.18
N LYS A 155 12.00 7.64 -10.85
CA LYS A 155 12.63 8.82 -11.44
C LYS A 155 14.11 8.90 -11.11
N ILE A 156 14.48 8.72 -9.83
CA ILE A 156 15.87 8.78 -9.37
C ILE A 156 16.68 7.64 -9.99
N PHE A 157 16.16 6.43 -9.97
CA PHE A 157 16.83 5.24 -10.51
C PHE A 157 17.10 5.38 -12.01
N SER A 158 16.09 5.79 -12.78
CA SER A 158 16.23 6.02 -14.22
C SER A 158 17.24 7.13 -14.53
N ALA A 159 17.25 8.21 -13.75
CA ALA A 159 18.22 9.29 -13.89
C ALA A 159 19.66 8.82 -13.59
N ASN A 160 19.84 7.98 -12.56
CA ASN A 160 21.14 7.40 -12.22
C ASN A 160 21.67 6.48 -13.33
N ILE A 161 20.80 5.68 -13.95
CA ILE A 161 21.15 4.85 -15.12
C ILE A 161 21.57 5.73 -16.31
N ALA A 162 20.82 6.78 -16.61
CA ALA A 162 21.14 7.69 -17.72
C ALA A 162 22.48 8.42 -17.48
N LYS A 163 22.71 8.92 -16.27
CA LYS A 163 23.96 9.57 -15.85
C LYS A 163 25.14 8.59 -15.95
N ALA A 164 24.95 7.36 -15.52
CA ALA A 164 25.93 6.28 -15.62
C ALA A 164 26.35 6.03 -17.09
N ARG A 165 25.39 5.93 -18.01
CA ARG A 165 25.64 5.75 -19.44
C ARG A 165 26.40 6.93 -20.06
N ALA A 166 25.97 8.16 -19.77
CA ALA A 166 26.61 9.36 -20.31
C ALA A 166 28.07 9.49 -19.87
N ARG A 167 28.37 9.23 -18.58
CA ARG A 167 29.75 9.28 -18.07
C ARG A 167 30.61 8.16 -18.62
N ALA A 168 30.06 6.95 -18.79
CA ALA A 168 30.79 5.84 -19.42
C ALA A 168 31.17 6.16 -20.87
N ALA A 169 30.26 6.77 -21.64
CA ALA A 169 30.55 7.23 -23.00
C ALA A 169 31.65 8.31 -23.03
N LYS A 170 31.56 9.32 -22.14
CA LYS A 170 32.59 10.37 -22.02
C LYS A 170 33.96 9.80 -21.66
N THR A 171 34.01 8.83 -20.76
CA THR A 171 35.26 8.17 -20.34
C THR A 171 35.86 7.36 -21.49
N LYS A 172 35.04 6.66 -22.28
CA LYS A 172 35.52 5.93 -23.47
C LYS A 172 36.17 6.85 -24.49
N VAL A 173 35.61 8.04 -24.73
CA VAL A 173 36.21 9.06 -25.59
C VAL A 173 37.54 9.55 -25.02
N GLN A 174 37.61 9.83 -23.71
CA GLN A 174 38.84 10.27 -23.06
C GLN A 174 39.94 9.20 -23.12
N VAL A 175 39.59 7.92 -23.00
CA VAL A 175 40.53 6.80 -23.20
C VAL A 175 41.08 6.80 -24.62
N ALA A 176 40.23 6.95 -25.64
CA ALA A 176 40.67 7.00 -27.04
C ALA A 176 41.62 8.18 -27.31
N VAL A 177 41.35 9.35 -26.71
CA VAL A 177 42.25 10.50 -26.75
C VAL A 177 43.60 10.18 -26.10
N ALA A 178 43.59 9.59 -24.90
CA ALA A 178 44.82 9.25 -24.17
C ALA A 178 45.70 8.23 -24.91
N VAL A 179 45.09 7.24 -25.57
CA VAL A 179 45.82 6.30 -26.45
C VAL A 179 46.45 7.03 -27.63
N LYS A 180 45.70 7.92 -28.29
CA LYS A 180 46.17 8.66 -29.47
C LYS A 180 47.29 9.65 -29.15
N THR A 181 47.18 10.36 -28.03
CA THR A 181 48.15 11.43 -27.67
C THR A 181 49.37 10.88 -26.94
N ALA A 182 49.27 9.71 -26.31
CA ALA A 182 50.30 9.14 -25.43
C ALA A 182 50.79 10.11 -24.34
N LYS A 183 49.96 11.08 -23.96
CA LYS A 183 50.27 12.09 -22.94
C LYS A 183 49.83 11.60 -21.55
N PRO A 184 50.71 11.64 -20.53
CA PRO A 184 50.37 11.26 -19.16
C PRO A 184 49.14 11.99 -18.61
N GLU A 185 48.96 13.28 -18.95
CA GLU A 185 47.86 14.11 -18.49
C GLU A 185 46.50 13.59 -18.98
N ASP A 186 46.45 13.12 -20.22
CA ASP A 186 45.22 12.58 -20.83
C ASP A 186 44.87 11.20 -20.24
N ALA A 187 45.88 10.38 -19.93
CA ALA A 187 45.71 9.11 -19.22
C ALA A 187 45.20 9.32 -17.78
N LYS A 188 45.76 10.30 -17.05
CA LYS A 188 45.29 10.67 -15.71
C LYS A 188 43.84 11.17 -15.74
N LYS A 189 43.47 11.99 -16.72
CA LYS A 189 42.08 12.45 -16.91
C LYS A 189 41.12 11.29 -17.17
N ALA A 190 41.52 10.30 -17.98
CA ALA A 190 40.71 9.11 -18.24
C ALA A 190 40.45 8.30 -16.95
N ILE A 191 41.49 8.10 -16.14
CA ILE A 191 41.41 7.39 -14.85
C ILE A 191 40.54 8.15 -13.84
N LEU A 192 40.70 9.47 -13.74
CA LEU A 192 39.88 10.30 -12.84
C LEU A 192 38.39 10.27 -13.23
N LEU A 193 38.09 10.35 -14.53
CA LEU A 193 36.71 10.20 -15.01
C LEU A 193 36.16 8.81 -14.70
N PHE A 194 36.95 7.76 -14.87
CA PHE A 194 36.57 6.40 -14.50
C PHE A 194 36.27 6.26 -13.00
N ASN A 195 37.14 6.75 -12.12
CA ASN A 195 36.93 6.71 -10.67
C ASN A 195 35.67 7.48 -10.25
N SER A 196 35.35 8.59 -10.93
CA SER A 196 34.11 9.34 -10.69
C SER A 196 32.84 8.56 -11.06
N ILE A 197 32.91 7.61 -11.99
CA ILE A 197 31.79 6.71 -12.32
C ILE A 197 31.55 5.74 -11.16
N ILE A 198 32.61 5.16 -10.61
CA ILE A 198 32.52 4.23 -9.47
C ILE A 198 31.90 4.97 -8.27
N ALA A 199 32.45 6.13 -7.93
CA ALA A 199 32.04 6.89 -6.75
C ALA A 199 30.58 7.39 -6.82
N ASP A 200 30.14 7.93 -7.97
CA ASP A 200 28.84 8.59 -8.05
C ASP A 200 27.74 7.70 -8.63
N CYS A 201 28.06 6.87 -9.63
CA CYS A 201 27.05 6.09 -10.36
C CYS A 201 26.98 4.65 -9.85
N GLY A 202 28.13 4.03 -9.60
CA GLY A 202 28.21 2.68 -9.04
C GLY A 202 27.56 2.60 -7.66
N ARG A 203 27.99 3.46 -6.73
CA ARG A 203 27.43 3.49 -5.36
C ARG A 203 25.94 3.83 -5.32
N SER A 204 25.49 4.81 -6.10
CA SER A 204 24.08 5.22 -6.12
C SER A 204 23.18 4.08 -6.59
N LEU A 205 23.54 3.40 -7.68
CA LEU A 205 22.73 2.28 -8.18
C LEU A 205 22.74 1.08 -7.21
N VAL A 206 23.84 0.83 -6.48
CA VAL A 206 23.87 -0.19 -5.41
C VAL A 206 22.90 0.17 -4.29
N MET A 207 22.90 1.43 -3.85
CA MET A 207 21.99 1.93 -2.81
C MET A 207 20.52 1.87 -3.24
N ASP A 208 20.23 2.20 -4.50
CA ASP A 208 18.88 2.14 -5.04
C ASP A 208 18.37 0.68 -5.09
N VAL A 209 19.18 -0.27 -5.57
CA VAL A 209 18.83 -1.70 -5.58
C VAL A 209 18.66 -2.26 -4.16
N LYS A 210 19.51 -1.85 -3.21
CA LYS A 210 19.38 -2.22 -1.79
C LYS A 210 18.07 -1.69 -1.19
N THR A 211 17.71 -0.46 -1.52
CA THR A 211 16.46 0.19 -1.06
C THR A 211 15.24 -0.55 -1.62
N ALA A 212 15.26 -0.91 -2.91
CA ALA A 212 14.23 -1.73 -3.53
C ALA A 212 14.09 -3.10 -2.84
N LEU A 213 15.20 -3.79 -2.57
CA LEU A 213 15.20 -5.09 -1.89
C LEU A 213 14.57 -5.01 -0.49
N ALA A 214 14.93 -3.98 0.29
CA ALA A 214 14.35 -3.74 1.61
C ALA A 214 12.84 -3.47 1.54
N GLY A 215 12.38 -2.75 0.50
CA GLY A 215 10.97 -2.55 0.20
C GLY A 215 10.24 -3.88 -0.04
N CYS A 216 10.72 -4.70 -0.98
CA CYS A 216 10.10 -5.98 -1.31
C CYS A 216 10.01 -6.93 -0.10
N GLN A 217 11.04 -6.96 0.75
CA GLN A 217 11.06 -7.76 1.98
C GLN A 217 10.03 -7.27 3.01
N LYS A 218 9.88 -5.94 3.16
CA LYS A 218 8.93 -5.34 4.12
C LYS A 218 7.48 -5.60 3.75
N TYR A 219 7.15 -5.61 2.45
CA TYR A 219 5.77 -5.71 1.97
C TYR A 219 5.33 -7.13 1.58
N GLN A 220 6.16 -8.15 1.86
CA GLN A 220 5.85 -9.58 1.58
C GLN A 220 5.27 -9.76 0.17
N ASN A 221 5.99 -9.26 -0.83
CA ASN A 221 5.71 -9.60 -2.22
C ASN A 221 6.70 -10.66 -2.66
N ASP A 222 6.20 -11.89 -2.80
CA ASP A 222 6.99 -13.09 -3.12
C ASP A 222 7.45 -13.13 -4.58
N MET A 223 6.92 -12.27 -5.44
CA MET A 223 7.33 -12.19 -6.83
C MET A 223 8.66 -11.43 -6.97
N ASP A 224 9.68 -12.17 -7.45
CA ASP A 224 10.97 -11.68 -7.97
C ASP A 224 12.00 -11.11 -6.97
N VAL A 225 11.84 -11.36 -5.66
CA VAL A 225 12.88 -11.06 -4.65
C VAL A 225 14.23 -11.68 -5.02
N ASP A 226 14.24 -12.88 -5.59
CA ASP A 226 15.48 -13.57 -5.96
C ASP A 226 16.19 -12.94 -7.17
N GLN A 227 15.45 -12.38 -8.12
CA GLN A 227 16.05 -11.59 -9.22
C GLN A 227 16.67 -10.31 -8.67
N LEU A 228 16.03 -9.66 -7.70
CA LEU A 228 16.56 -8.48 -7.03
C LEU A 228 17.79 -8.79 -6.16
N LYS A 229 17.80 -9.91 -5.44
CA LYS A 229 18.99 -10.39 -4.71
C LYS A 229 20.15 -10.66 -5.67
N LYS A 230 19.89 -11.30 -6.81
CA LYS A 230 20.90 -11.55 -7.84
C LYS A 230 21.44 -10.25 -8.41
N LEU A 231 20.57 -9.28 -8.74
CA LEU A 231 20.99 -7.96 -9.18
C LEU A 231 21.85 -7.28 -8.11
N HIS A 232 21.41 -7.25 -6.85
CA HIS A 232 22.18 -6.69 -5.73
C HIS A 232 23.56 -7.34 -5.57
N ALA A 233 23.66 -8.66 -5.69
CA ALA A 233 24.94 -9.36 -5.65
C ALA A 233 25.87 -8.94 -6.80
N GLU A 234 25.32 -8.75 -8.00
CA GLU A 234 26.06 -8.24 -9.17
C GLU A 234 26.46 -6.75 -9.01
N THR A 235 25.75 -5.96 -8.18
CA THR A 235 26.06 -4.53 -7.97
C THR A 235 27.13 -4.29 -6.92
N LEU A 236 27.22 -5.15 -5.88
CA LEU A 236 28.10 -4.98 -4.72
C LEU A 236 29.56 -4.59 -5.03
N PRO A 237 30.23 -5.16 -6.05
CA PRO A 237 31.60 -4.78 -6.39
C PRO A 237 31.73 -3.28 -6.71
N TRP A 238 30.73 -2.66 -7.31
CA TRP A 238 30.73 -1.24 -7.69
C TRP A 238 30.62 -0.28 -6.48
N ASN A 239 30.35 -0.81 -5.29
CA ASN A 239 30.39 -0.04 -4.05
C ASN A 239 31.80 0.01 -3.42
N ASN A 240 32.72 -0.84 -3.88
CA ASN A 240 34.04 -0.96 -3.27
C ASN A 240 35.04 0.06 -3.83
N LYS A 241 35.68 0.83 -2.94
CA LYS A 241 36.80 1.73 -3.27
C LYS A 241 37.97 0.99 -3.93
N SER A 242 38.14 -0.32 -3.67
CA SER A 242 39.19 -1.13 -4.30
C SER A 242 39.06 -1.27 -5.82
N ASN A 243 37.93 -0.86 -6.41
CA ASN A 243 37.76 -0.83 -7.85
C ASN A 243 38.28 0.44 -8.53
N GLU A 244 38.56 1.49 -7.74
CA GLU A 244 39.21 2.71 -8.20
C GLU A 244 40.66 2.39 -8.61
N LEU A 245 41.12 3.01 -9.71
CA LEU A 245 42.49 2.88 -10.16
C LEU A 245 43.33 4.01 -9.57
N ASP A 246 44.54 3.69 -9.09
CA ASP A 246 45.46 4.70 -8.58
C ASP A 246 46.04 5.52 -9.75
N VAL A 247 45.79 6.83 -9.72
CA VAL A 247 46.28 7.78 -10.71
C VAL A 247 47.83 7.81 -10.74
N LYS A 248 48.49 7.49 -9.61
CA LYS A 248 49.96 7.43 -9.51
C LYS A 248 50.59 6.28 -10.30
N MET A 249 49.80 5.30 -10.77
CA MET A 249 50.31 4.26 -11.65
C MET A 249 50.85 4.83 -12.96
N VAL A 250 50.24 5.91 -13.47
CA VAL A 250 50.73 6.63 -14.66
C VAL A 250 52.11 7.24 -14.38
N ASP A 251 52.28 7.88 -13.23
CA ASP A 251 53.56 8.48 -12.82
C ASP A 251 54.67 7.45 -12.58
N THR A 252 54.29 6.24 -12.22
CA THR A 252 55.23 5.12 -12.01
C THR A 252 55.70 4.55 -13.34
N GLU A 253 54.79 4.36 -14.30
CA GLU A 253 55.13 3.93 -15.66
C GLU A 253 56.02 4.95 -16.38
N VAL A 254 55.73 6.26 -16.26
CA VAL A 254 56.60 7.33 -16.77
C VAL A 254 58.02 7.23 -16.20
N ARG A 255 58.13 7.03 -14.88
CA ARG A 255 59.43 6.91 -14.19
C ARG A 255 60.20 5.66 -14.61
N MET A 256 59.50 4.58 -14.96
CA MET A 256 60.09 3.36 -15.53
C MET A 256 60.44 3.48 -17.03
N GLY A 257 60.34 4.68 -17.62
CA GLY A 257 60.63 4.93 -19.03
C GLY A 257 59.53 4.44 -19.99
N LYS A 258 58.43 3.88 -19.48
CA LYS A 258 57.28 3.44 -20.27
C LYS A 258 56.36 4.63 -20.51
N LYS A 259 56.39 5.16 -21.73
CA LYS A 259 55.51 6.28 -22.15
C LYS A 259 54.13 5.82 -22.64
N HIS A 260 53.89 4.52 -22.72
CA HIS A 260 52.64 3.93 -23.20
C HIS A 260 51.82 3.34 -22.06
N PHE A 261 50.66 3.94 -21.78
CA PHE A 261 49.74 3.54 -20.71
C PHE A 261 48.61 2.61 -21.20
N GLU A 262 48.76 2.02 -22.40
CA GLU A 262 47.75 1.17 -23.03
C GLU A 262 47.26 0.02 -22.15
N PRO A 263 48.10 -0.70 -21.37
CA PRO A 263 47.61 -1.76 -20.49
C PRO A 263 46.66 -1.24 -19.41
N ILE A 264 46.95 -0.06 -18.82
CA ILE A 264 46.10 0.58 -17.80
C ILE A 264 44.77 1.01 -18.43
N LEU A 265 44.82 1.59 -19.63
CA LEU A 265 43.63 2.04 -20.36
C LEU A 265 42.78 0.86 -20.85
N LYS A 266 43.38 -0.29 -21.16
CA LYS A 266 42.66 -1.53 -21.48
C LYS A 266 41.83 -2.02 -20.28
N ILE A 267 42.38 -1.98 -19.07
CA ILE A 267 41.66 -2.29 -17.83
C ILE A 267 40.46 -1.36 -17.66
N VAL A 268 40.62 -0.05 -17.93
CA VAL A 268 39.50 0.91 -17.89
C VAL A 268 38.39 0.52 -18.87
N LEU A 269 38.73 0.16 -20.11
CA LEU A 269 37.75 -0.23 -21.13
C LEU A 269 37.00 -1.52 -20.77
N GLU A 270 37.70 -2.52 -20.24
CA GLU A 270 37.10 -3.78 -19.79
C GLU A 270 36.12 -3.54 -18.63
N LYS A 271 36.51 -2.74 -17.64
CA LYS A 271 35.62 -2.35 -16.53
C LYS A 271 34.41 -1.54 -17.01
N LEU A 272 34.59 -0.60 -17.95
CA LEU A 272 33.47 0.15 -18.55
C LEU A 272 32.47 -0.75 -19.29
N LYS A 273 32.94 -1.82 -19.96
CA LYS A 273 32.07 -2.80 -20.62
C LYS A 273 31.21 -3.55 -19.60
N SER A 274 31.82 -4.02 -18.51
CA SER A 274 31.09 -4.66 -17.40
C SER A 274 30.07 -3.72 -16.76
N PHE A 275 30.41 -2.45 -16.58
CA PHE A 275 29.50 -1.44 -16.01
C PHE A 275 28.28 -1.17 -16.90
N LYS A 276 28.47 -1.12 -18.23
CA LYS A 276 27.35 -0.97 -19.17
C LYS A 276 26.38 -2.14 -19.08
N THR A 277 26.88 -3.37 -19.11
CA THR A 277 26.05 -4.58 -18.96
C THR A 277 25.26 -4.55 -17.66
N TYR A 278 25.86 -4.05 -16.59
CA TYR A 278 25.19 -3.82 -15.32
C TYR A 278 24.04 -2.81 -15.42
N ALA A 279 24.29 -1.61 -15.95
CA ALA A 279 23.26 -0.57 -16.12
C ALA A 279 22.08 -1.06 -16.97
N ASP A 280 22.35 -1.85 -18.02
CA ASP A 280 21.34 -2.42 -18.91
C ASP A 280 20.51 -3.54 -18.24
N LYS A 281 21.10 -4.27 -17.27
CA LYS A 281 20.35 -5.22 -16.42
C LYS A 281 19.49 -4.51 -15.39
N ALA A 282 20.01 -3.45 -14.78
CA ALA A 282 19.28 -2.62 -13.81
C ALA A 282 18.03 -1.98 -14.45
N GLU A 283 18.16 -1.44 -15.67
CA GLU A 283 17.02 -0.89 -16.40
C GLU A 283 15.96 -1.95 -16.72
N ARG A 284 16.37 -3.15 -17.16
CA ARG A 284 15.44 -4.26 -17.42
C ARG A 284 14.75 -4.77 -16.16
N ALA A 285 15.39 -4.63 -15.00
CA ALA A 285 14.80 -4.99 -13.71
C ALA A 285 13.79 -3.95 -13.20
N LEU A 286 13.78 -2.72 -13.74
CA LEU A 286 12.95 -1.61 -13.24
C LEU A 286 11.44 -1.95 -13.22
N PRO A 287 10.83 -2.55 -14.25
CA PRO A 287 9.42 -2.94 -14.19
C PRO A 287 9.13 -3.94 -13.07
N TYR A 288 10.05 -4.88 -12.82
CA TYR A 288 9.93 -5.89 -11.76
C TYR A 288 10.15 -5.32 -10.35
N ILE A 289 10.84 -4.19 -10.24
CA ILE A 289 11.00 -3.46 -8.97
C ILE A 289 9.74 -2.63 -8.66
N VAL A 290 9.13 -2.09 -9.70
CA VAL A 290 7.98 -1.19 -9.61
C VAL A 290 6.67 -1.92 -9.41
N HIS A 291 6.47 -3.00 -10.15
CA HIS A 291 5.19 -3.71 -10.21
C HIS A 291 4.77 -4.32 -8.85
N PRO A 292 5.67 -4.83 -7.99
CA PRO A 292 5.34 -5.26 -6.64
C PRO A 292 5.15 -4.11 -5.64
N LEU A 293 5.37 -2.85 -6.03
CA LEU A 293 5.14 -1.69 -5.16
C LEU A 293 3.85 -0.92 -5.56
N ARG A 294 3.15 -1.37 -6.60
CA ARG A 294 1.80 -0.93 -7.02
C ARG A 294 0.73 -1.87 -6.48
#